data_AF-A0A2V2RSA9-F1
#
_entry.id   AF-A0A2V2RSA9-F1
#
_cell.length_a   1.000
_cell.length_b   1.000
_cell.length_c   1.000
_cell.angle_alpha   90.00
_cell.angle_beta   90.00
_cell.angle_gamma   90.00
#
_symmetry.space_group_name_H-M   'P 1'
#
loop_
_entity.id
_entity.type
_entity.pdbx_description
1 polymer ?
#
loop_
_entity_poly.entity_id
_entity_poly.type
_entity_poly.pdbx_seq_one_letter_code
_entity_poly.pdbx_strand_id
1 'polypeptide(L)'
;MPGKANPWVLDNGLIELVDDATHIYICASEPADYAAVLTTQLGNKDFSAAGGVFVTATNPSNRTPNGRRVTTQAVTDGSVTANGTAAWWAIVDAPNTRLLLDNALAASQGVTSGNVFSLPPFDFGIPSVGA
;
A
#
# COMPACT_ATOMS: atom_id res chain seq x y z
N MET A 1 4.44 27.36 15.52
CA MET A 1 5.31 27.06 14.36
C MET A 1 5.37 25.54 14.23
N PRO A 2 5.09 24.94 13.05
CA PRO A 2 5.19 23.49 12.90
C PRO A 2 6.65 23.04 13.06
N GLY A 3 6.90 22.03 13.89
CA GLY A 3 8.22 21.42 14.07
C GLY A 3 8.60 20.55 12.88
N LYS A 4 9.91 20.30 12.68
CA LYS A 4 10.42 19.37 11.68
C LYS A 4 10.84 18.07 12.34
N ALA A 5 10.37 16.94 11.81
CA ALA A 5 10.85 15.62 12.21
C ALA A 5 12.23 15.37 11.61
N ASN A 6 13.13 14.77 12.40
CA ASN A 6 14.41 14.28 11.89
C ASN A 6 14.15 13.15 10.87
N PRO A 7 14.90 13.06 9.76
CA PRO A 7 14.81 11.94 8.82
C PRO A 7 14.82 10.56 9.48
N TRP A 8 15.59 10.36 10.55
CA TRP A 8 15.60 9.10 11.31
C TRP A 8 14.24 8.72 11.90
N VAL A 9 13.46 9.71 12.37
CA VAL A 9 12.11 9.47 12.90
C VAL A 9 11.15 9.07 11.76
N LEU A 10 11.26 9.77 10.63
CA LEU A 10 10.47 9.45 9.44
C LEU A 10 10.83 8.06 8.89
N ASP A 11 12.12 7.70 8.95
CA ASP A 11 12.61 6.43 8.48
C ASP A 11 12.10 5.28 9.33
N ASN A 12 12.11 5.41 10.66
CA ASN A 12 11.59 4.38 11.54
C ASN A 12 10.09 4.11 11.31
N GLY A 13 9.28 5.14 11.10
CA GLY A 13 7.86 4.95 10.76
C GLY A 13 7.66 4.24 9.42
N LEU A 14 8.55 4.46 8.45
CA LEU A 14 8.54 3.75 7.18
C LEU A 14 9.08 2.33 7.28
N ILE A 15 10.06 2.06 8.16
CA ILE A 15 10.56 0.72 8.43
C ILE A 15 9.46 -0.15 9.03
N GLU A 16 8.73 0.36 10.03
CA GLU A 16 7.60 -0.37 10.63
C GLU A 16 6.50 -0.66 9.59
N LEU A 17 6.18 0.31 8.74
CA LEU A 17 5.28 0.10 7.60
C LEU A 17 5.76 -1.01 6.65
N VAL A 18 7.06 -1.06 6.37
CA VAL A 18 7.68 -2.04 5.46
C VAL A 18 7.65 -3.44 6.05
N ASP A 19 7.95 -3.56 7.35
CA ASP A 19 8.02 -4.82 8.06
C ASP A 19 6.63 -5.44 8.29
N ASP A 20 5.60 -4.61 8.53
CA ASP A 20 4.27 -5.08 8.88
C ASP A 20 3.33 -5.29 7.66
N ALA A 21 3.64 -4.68 6.51
CA ALA A 21 2.79 -4.78 5.33
C ALA A 21 2.86 -6.16 4.67
N THR A 22 1.71 -6.84 4.62
CA THR A 22 1.62 -8.24 4.15
C THR A 22 0.81 -8.39 2.86
N HIS A 23 -0.16 -7.52 2.60
CA HIS A 23 -1.07 -7.67 1.48
C HIS A 23 -1.37 -6.34 0.78
N ILE A 24 -1.66 -6.43 -0.51
CA ILE A 24 -2.33 -5.38 -1.28
C ILE A 24 -3.70 -5.88 -1.73
N TYR A 25 -4.74 -5.09 -1.51
CA TYR A 25 -6.10 -5.33 -1.96
C TYR A 25 -6.50 -4.32 -3.03
N ILE A 26 -7.35 -4.73 -3.97
CA ILE A 26 -8.13 -3.81 -4.81
C ILE A 26 -9.57 -3.79 -4.29
N CYS A 27 -10.13 -2.59 -4.10
CA CYS A 27 -11.41 -2.36 -3.43
C CYS A 27 -12.38 -1.60 -4.34
N ALA A 28 -13.69 -1.83 -4.14
CA ALA A 28 -14.75 -1.13 -4.85
C ALA A 28 -14.94 0.33 -4.36
N SER A 29 -14.58 0.61 -3.11
CA SER A 29 -14.67 1.92 -2.46
C SER A 29 -13.54 2.11 -1.44
N GLU A 30 -13.37 3.33 -0.93
CA GLU A 30 -12.43 3.66 0.13
C GLU A 30 -12.73 2.82 1.39
N PRO A 31 -11.79 2.01 1.87
CA PRO A 31 -11.93 1.30 3.12
C PRO A 31 -11.54 2.21 4.30
N ALA A 32 -12.41 2.35 5.29
CA ALA A 32 -12.14 3.17 6.47
C ALA A 32 -11.22 2.48 7.50
N ASP A 33 -11.16 1.14 7.47
CA ASP A 33 -10.37 0.31 8.38
C ASP A 33 -10.13 -1.07 7.77
N TYR A 34 -9.44 -1.96 8.52
CA TYR A 34 -9.14 -3.32 8.08
C TYR A 34 -10.40 -4.15 7.80
N ALA A 35 -11.44 -4.02 8.62
CA ALA A 35 -12.69 -4.76 8.42
C ALA A 35 -13.39 -4.29 7.13
N ALA A 36 -13.38 -2.97 6.87
CA ALA A 36 -13.89 -2.39 5.65
C ALA A 36 -13.17 -2.94 4.41
N VAL A 37 -11.83 -3.09 4.44
CA VAL A 37 -11.07 -3.73 3.35
C VAL A 37 -11.65 -5.09 3.01
N LEU A 38 -11.91 -5.94 4.01
CA LEU A 38 -12.44 -7.29 3.78
C LEU A 38 -13.85 -7.28 3.18
N THR A 39 -14.65 -6.24 3.44
CA THR A 39 -16.00 -6.09 2.88
C THR A 39 -16.01 -5.48 1.48
N THR A 40 -15.03 -4.64 1.14
CA THR A 40 -15.00 -3.89 -0.12
C THR A 40 -14.05 -4.50 -1.16
N GLN A 41 -13.21 -5.46 -0.78
CA GLN A 41 -12.22 -6.04 -1.67
C GLN A 41 -12.83 -6.87 -2.80
N LEU A 42 -12.24 -6.73 -3.99
CA LEU A 42 -12.56 -7.50 -5.18
C LEU A 42 -11.42 -8.47 -5.56
N GLY A 43 -10.26 -8.29 -4.94
CA GLY A 43 -9.07 -9.09 -5.19
C GLY A 43 -7.92 -8.66 -4.27
N ASN A 44 -6.94 -9.54 -4.14
CA ASN A 44 -5.76 -9.30 -3.31
C ASN A 44 -4.50 -9.98 -3.84
N LYS A 45 -3.36 -9.50 -3.34
CA LYS A 45 -2.06 -10.16 -3.43
C LYS A 45 -1.48 -10.30 -2.03
N ASP A 46 -1.18 -11.53 -1.64
CA ASP A 46 -0.39 -11.85 -0.44
C ASP A 46 1.11 -11.83 -0.80
N PHE A 47 1.87 -11.05 -0.03
CA PHE A 47 3.32 -10.87 -0.16
C PHE A 47 4.12 -11.59 0.93
N SER A 48 3.47 -12.35 1.82
CA SER A 48 4.12 -13.06 2.93
C SER A 48 5.25 -14.00 2.46
N ALA A 49 5.10 -14.62 1.28
CA ALA A 49 6.13 -15.46 0.66
C ALA A 49 7.13 -14.67 -0.22
N ALA A 50 6.84 -13.41 -0.55
CA ALA A 50 7.61 -12.57 -1.47
C ALA A 50 8.54 -11.57 -0.75
N GLY A 51 8.69 -11.70 0.57
CA GLY A 51 9.54 -10.81 1.37
C GLY A 51 8.93 -9.45 1.69
N GLY A 52 7.60 -9.32 1.61
CA GLY A 52 6.86 -8.11 1.99
C GLY A 52 6.36 -7.28 0.81
N VAL A 53 5.49 -6.31 1.10
CA VAL A 53 4.84 -5.46 0.07
C VAL A 53 5.81 -4.46 -0.57
N PHE A 54 6.87 -4.07 0.13
CA PHE A 54 7.80 -3.02 -0.29
C PHE A 54 9.16 -3.58 -0.72
N VAL A 55 9.88 -2.80 -1.54
CA VAL A 55 11.25 -3.14 -1.96
C VAL A 55 12.22 -2.87 -0.81
N THR A 56 12.68 -3.92 -0.14
CA THR A 56 13.52 -3.82 1.07
C THR A 56 14.97 -3.42 0.81
N ALA A 57 15.50 -3.67 -0.39
CA ALA A 57 16.90 -3.43 -0.73
C ALA A 57 17.35 -1.95 -0.65
N THR A 58 16.40 -1.00 -0.56
CA THR A 58 16.69 0.45 -0.65
C THR A 58 15.92 1.33 0.34
N ASN A 59 15.24 0.77 1.35
CA ASN A 59 14.34 1.53 2.24
C ASN A 59 15.07 2.25 3.38
N PRO A 60 14.58 3.42 3.85
CA PRO A 60 13.82 4.47 3.15
C PRO A 60 14.71 5.47 2.39
N SER A 61 14.16 6.16 1.38
CA SER A 61 14.89 7.13 0.54
C SER A 61 14.30 8.54 0.62
N ASN A 62 15.02 9.53 0.07
CA ASN A 62 14.52 10.92 0.03
C ASN A 62 13.26 11.02 -0.84
N ARG A 63 12.23 11.66 -0.30
CA ARG A 63 11.02 12.04 -1.05
C ARG A 63 11.19 13.44 -1.64
N THR A 64 10.77 13.63 -2.88
CA THR A 64 10.65 14.96 -3.52
C THR A 64 9.22 15.51 -3.33
N PRO A 65 9.03 16.80 -2.97
CA PRO A 65 10.07 17.78 -2.67
C PRO A 65 10.77 17.53 -1.33
N ASN A 66 10.08 16.96 -0.33
CA ASN A 66 10.59 16.81 1.04
C ASN A 66 10.06 15.53 1.70
N GLY A 67 10.80 15.02 2.70
CA GLY A 67 10.40 13.89 3.54
C GLY A 67 11.09 12.59 3.14
N ARG A 68 10.50 11.46 3.54
CA ARG A 68 11.04 10.12 3.31
C ARG A 68 10.01 9.23 2.63
N ARG A 69 10.46 8.28 1.81
CA ARG A 69 9.57 7.39 1.04
C ARG A 69 10.10 5.96 0.98
N VAL A 70 9.17 5.07 0.65
CA VAL A 70 9.37 3.66 0.29
C VAL A 70 8.61 3.38 -1.01
N THR A 71 9.05 2.37 -1.75
CA THR A 71 8.43 1.98 -3.01
C THR A 71 7.90 0.56 -2.89
N THR A 72 6.66 0.33 -3.33
CA THR A 72 6.07 -1.00 -3.36
C THR A 72 6.77 -1.89 -4.40
N GLN A 73 6.70 -3.20 -4.20
CA GLN A 73 6.97 -4.14 -5.29
C GLN A 73 5.83 -4.03 -6.33
N ALA A 74 6.12 -4.38 -7.58
CA ALA A 74 5.06 -4.50 -8.59
C ALA A 74 4.15 -5.68 -8.22
N VAL A 75 2.83 -5.50 -8.34
CA VAL A 75 1.89 -6.63 -8.34
C VAL A 75 1.81 -7.11 -9.79
N THR A 76 2.14 -8.38 -10.04
CA THR A 76 2.04 -8.99 -11.38
C THR A 76 1.03 -10.12 -11.45
N ASP A 77 0.64 -10.65 -10.31
CA ASP A 77 -0.15 -11.88 -10.15
C ASP A 77 -1.15 -11.77 -8.98
N GLY A 78 -1.73 -10.59 -8.78
CA GLY A 78 -2.81 -10.41 -7.79
C GLY A 78 -4.07 -11.16 -8.21
N SER A 79 -4.73 -11.86 -7.29
CA SER A 79 -5.92 -12.66 -7.59
C SER A 79 -7.19 -11.82 -7.46
N VAL A 80 -8.05 -11.83 -8.48
CA VAL A 80 -9.41 -11.27 -8.40
C VAL A 80 -10.36 -12.36 -7.93
N THR A 81 -11.05 -12.11 -6.82
CA THR A 81 -11.93 -13.09 -6.16
C THR A 81 -13.41 -12.70 -6.24
N ALA A 82 -13.73 -11.48 -6.65
CA ALA A 82 -15.10 -11.02 -6.87
C ALA A 82 -15.21 -10.14 -8.13
N ASN A 83 -16.40 -10.16 -8.73
CA ASN A 83 -16.73 -9.26 -9.84
C ASN A 83 -17.06 -7.86 -9.31
N GLY A 84 -16.68 -6.82 -10.04
CA GLY A 84 -17.06 -5.45 -9.70
C GLY A 84 -16.21 -4.41 -10.40
N THR A 85 -16.29 -3.18 -9.92
CA THR A 85 -15.43 -2.09 -10.37
C THR A 85 -14.44 -1.77 -9.26
N ALA A 86 -13.16 -2.08 -9.45
CA ALA A 86 -12.10 -1.67 -8.55
C ALA A 86 -11.82 -0.18 -8.76
N ALA A 87 -11.88 0.61 -7.69
CA ALA A 87 -11.62 2.04 -7.69
C ALA A 87 -10.57 2.47 -6.66
N TRP A 88 -10.20 1.59 -5.73
CA TRP A 88 -9.28 1.84 -4.64
C TRP A 88 -8.29 0.70 -4.47
N TRP A 89 -7.17 0.98 -3.82
CA TRP A 89 -6.26 -0.03 -3.31
C TRP A 89 -6.03 0.18 -1.81
N ALA A 90 -5.70 -0.90 -1.11
CA ALA A 90 -5.36 -0.86 0.31
C ALA A 90 -4.18 -1.78 0.61
N ILE A 91 -3.26 -1.34 1.46
CA ILE A 91 -2.17 -2.12 2.02
C ILE A 91 -2.48 -2.38 3.48
N VAL A 92 -2.36 -3.63 3.90
CA VAL A 92 -2.73 -4.03 5.27
C VAL A 92 -1.64 -4.86 5.92
N ASP A 93 -1.69 -4.81 7.24
CA ASP A 93 -1.08 -5.80 8.13
C ASP A 93 -2.19 -6.75 8.56
N ALA A 94 -2.30 -7.87 7.85
CA ALA A 94 -3.29 -8.89 8.13
C ALA A 94 -3.08 -9.58 9.50
N PRO A 95 -1.85 -9.94 9.92
CA PRO A 95 -1.60 -10.53 11.23
C PRO A 95 -2.12 -9.70 12.42
N ASN A 96 -1.96 -8.37 12.38
CA ASN A 96 -2.45 -7.50 13.48
C ASN A 96 -3.75 -6.76 13.13
N THR A 97 -4.41 -7.10 12.03
CA THR A 97 -5.71 -6.53 11.61
C THR A 97 -5.71 -5.01 11.46
N ARG A 98 -4.67 -4.44 10.82
CA ARG A 98 -4.52 -3.00 10.61
C ARG A 98 -4.62 -2.63 9.14
N LEU A 99 -5.36 -1.56 8.85
CA LEU A 99 -5.22 -0.82 7.59
C LEU A 99 -3.99 0.07 7.73
N LEU A 100 -3.02 -0.10 6.82
CA LEU A 100 -1.79 0.68 6.86
C LEU A 100 -1.87 1.87 5.90
N LEU A 101 -2.32 1.63 4.68
CA LEU A 101 -2.41 2.64 3.61
C LEU A 101 -3.57 2.32 2.69
N ASP A 102 -4.14 3.36 2.10
CA ASP A 102 -5.09 3.25 1.00
C ASP A 102 -4.97 4.47 0.09
N ASN A 103 -5.47 4.33 -1.14
CA ASN A 103 -5.73 5.45 -2.03
C ASN A 103 -6.64 5.01 -3.18
N ALA A 104 -7.17 5.99 -3.91
CA ALA A 104 -7.84 5.74 -5.17
C ALA A 104 -6.85 5.17 -6.22
N LEU A 105 -7.35 4.26 -7.06
CA LEU A 105 -6.67 3.88 -8.29
C LEU A 105 -6.67 5.06 -9.27
N ALA A 106 -5.60 5.19 -10.06
CA ALA A 106 -5.51 6.25 -11.06
C ALA A 106 -6.65 6.22 -12.09
N ALA A 107 -7.18 5.03 -12.35
CA ALA A 107 -8.41 4.81 -13.11
C ALA A 107 -9.15 3.61 -12.53
N SER A 108 -10.47 3.74 -12.37
CA SER A 108 -11.31 2.61 -11.98
C SER A 108 -11.38 1.57 -13.10
N GLN A 109 -11.38 0.29 -12.75
CA GLN A 109 -11.41 -0.81 -13.72
C GLN A 109 -12.44 -1.87 -13.33
N GLY A 110 -13.21 -2.34 -14.31
CA GLY A 110 -14.05 -3.53 -14.15
C GLY A 110 -13.17 -4.78 -14.02
N VAL A 111 -13.38 -5.57 -12.97
CA VAL A 111 -12.66 -6.81 -12.70
C VAL A 111 -13.62 -7.98 -12.63
N THR A 112 -13.11 -9.15 -13.04
CA THR A 112 -13.87 -10.40 -13.08
C THR A 112 -13.16 -11.44 -12.25
N SER A 113 -13.90 -12.11 -11.37
CA SER A 113 -13.42 -13.20 -10.53
C SER A 113 -12.73 -14.28 -11.36
N GLY A 114 -11.58 -14.76 -10.86
CA GLY A 114 -10.73 -15.73 -11.54
C GLY A 114 -9.66 -15.12 -12.44
N ASN A 115 -9.75 -13.83 -12.76
CA ASN A 115 -8.67 -13.12 -13.44
C ASN A 115 -7.56 -12.71 -12.46
N VAL A 116 -6.43 -12.30 -13.03
CA VAL A 116 -5.36 -11.63 -12.28
C VAL A 116 -5.43 -10.12 -12.49
N PHE A 117 -4.96 -9.37 -11.50
CA PHE A 117 -4.69 -7.94 -11.62
C PHE A 117 -3.21 -7.65 -11.43
N SER A 118 -2.77 -6.54 -12.02
CA SER A 118 -1.42 -6.02 -11.86
C SER A 118 -1.46 -4.56 -11.44
N LEU A 119 -0.46 -4.14 -10.68
CA LEU A 119 -0.22 -2.76 -10.28
C LEU A 119 1.27 -2.47 -10.49
N PRO A 120 1.61 -1.37 -11.17
CA PRO A 120 3.01 -0.94 -11.23
C PRO A 120 3.51 -0.57 -9.82
N PRO A 121 4.83 -0.57 -9.57
CA PRO A 121 5.40 -0.02 -8.37
C PRO A 121 4.95 1.43 -8.16
N PHE A 122 4.66 1.80 -6.91
CA PHE A 122 4.32 3.16 -6.54
C PHE A 122 4.96 3.55 -5.21
N ASP A 123 5.13 4.85 -5.01
CA ASP A 123 5.74 5.39 -3.81
C ASP A 123 4.69 5.73 -2.77
N PHE A 124 4.99 5.40 -1.52
CA PHE A 124 4.38 6.02 -0.36
C PHE A 124 5.47 6.74 0.44
N GLY A 125 5.12 7.86 1.07
CA GLY A 125 6.08 8.52 1.94
C GLY A 125 5.43 9.40 2.99
N ILE A 126 6.21 9.68 4.02
CA ILE A 126 5.84 10.63 5.07
C ILE A 126 6.38 12.00 4.64
N PRO A 127 5.52 12.99 4.37
CA PRO A 127 5.96 14.33 3.99
C PRO A 127 6.64 15.03 5.18
N SER A 128 7.56 15.94 4.86
CA SER A 128 8.16 16.85 5.84
C SER A 128 8.06 18.29 5.34
N VAL A 129 8.15 19.27 6.25
CA VAL A 129 8.08 20.69 5.89
C VAL A 129 9.47 21.25 5.55
N GLY A 130 9.71 21.45 4.24
CA GLY A 130 10.82 22.23 3.66
C GLY A 130 12.11 21.46 3.33
N ALA A 131 12.74 21.87 2.21
CA ALA A 131 13.87 21.25 1.48
C ALA A 131 15.11 20.95 2.30
#